data_AF-A0A923NVM0-F1
#
_entry.id   AF-A0A923NVM0-F1
#
_cell.length_a   1.000
_cell.length_b   1.000
_cell.length_c   1.000
_cell.angle_alpha   90.00
_cell.angle_beta   90.00
_cell.angle_gamma   90.00
#
_symmetry.space_group_name_H-M   'P 1'
#
loop_
_entity.id
_entity.type
_entity.pdbx_description
1 polymer ?
#
loop_
_entity_poly.entity_id
_entity_poly.type
_entity_poly.pdbx_seq_one_letter_code
_entity_poly.pdbx_strand_id
1 'polypeptide(L)'
;MSTQPDYKINYSVAPPPLPRVDPAAPLYASEDGVVASLSNNECIFQVKRTGATHVMTYQVLQALDQTRQFRSLDEHVERVMSAVAGLAGQREGVLRVFDGLVKRGLLVSAAGFVEGCAASPARPVAALRAVFIRACNRPDQLAHLLATLADYERRHRANRQYVLIDDSSSREAANRHRDLLREFARATGCKLTYIGATESRRLVERMARAVPAAAGALARCALGEDSGGRFGGGRAWNLMLLLSAGARAVLLDDDHRFPLRRLDEARSGLDPDSSHYGVTRFHRNMDNALAAGSEVEADPFDLHLDALGQPLGALIQQPAYALDPASLRGLALNRLDHLRGGASVLATQHGSYGSSRTDSVLWLYQLPADQRAEFVRDRDSYLRNIEAASIWYGQLQANAQPTANFSPFALDNSVLLPCTNPHGRGEDALFSNLVSLCHADALALELPVAIGHVQETQRKRSPLTFAAHTPKFNYFVTDFVRRQLPQLNSSDPAQRLGVFVAHLHDMAGSSERGAVQQLKEYLAYIRSDLIERLQHQYDAATDAPIYWQADVRSIIEANGKALIANAAPRLGDWPEGVDEAACARLLREQATQLAELCAAWPALWNHAREQGERLLGAV
;
A
#
# COMPACT_ATOMS: atom_id res chain seq x y z
N MET A 1 -75.37 -11.18 11.90
CA MET A 1 -74.74 -12.43 11.40
C MET A 1 -73.61 -11.99 10.48
N SER A 2 -72.32 -12.17 10.71
CA SER A 2 -71.51 -12.98 11.63
C SER A 2 -70.15 -12.26 11.72
N THR A 3 -69.82 -11.57 12.81
CA THR A 3 -68.73 -11.93 13.74
C THR A 3 -67.75 -13.02 13.26
N GLN A 4 -66.62 -12.60 12.68
CA GLN A 4 -65.35 -13.31 12.83
C GLN A 4 -64.27 -12.28 13.23
N PRO A 5 -63.61 -12.44 14.39
CA PRO A 5 -62.38 -11.73 14.68
C PRO A 5 -61.23 -12.37 13.90
N ASP A 6 -60.59 -11.57 13.05
CA ASP A 6 -59.39 -11.96 12.31
C ASP A 6 -58.19 -11.89 13.27
N TYR A 7 -57.81 -13.04 13.84
CA TYR A 7 -56.63 -13.15 14.68
C TYR A 7 -55.37 -13.16 13.80
N LYS A 8 -54.81 -11.97 13.53
CA LYS A 8 -53.41 -11.88 13.09
C LYS A 8 -52.50 -12.17 14.28
N ILE A 9 -52.08 -13.42 14.41
CA ILE A 9 -50.97 -13.80 15.28
C ILE A 9 -49.69 -13.30 14.60
N ASN A 10 -49.24 -12.10 14.98
CA ASN A 10 -47.86 -11.69 14.73
C ASN A 10 -46.97 -12.54 15.64
N TYR A 11 -46.32 -13.55 15.08
CA TYR A 11 -45.10 -14.08 15.69
C TYR A 11 -44.00 -13.04 15.52
N SER A 12 -43.98 -12.07 16.43
CA SER A 12 -42.76 -11.33 16.72
C SER A 12 -41.78 -12.34 17.30
N VAL A 13 -41.05 -13.04 16.43
CA VAL A 13 -39.83 -13.73 16.84
C VAL A 13 -38.93 -12.61 17.34
N ALA A 14 -38.79 -12.51 18.67
CA ALA A 14 -37.81 -11.63 19.26
C ALA A 14 -36.47 -11.94 18.57
N PRO A 15 -35.72 -10.93 18.09
CA PRO A 15 -34.39 -11.19 17.58
C PRO A 15 -33.65 -12.00 18.64
N PRO A 16 -32.92 -13.07 18.23
CA PRO A 16 -32.18 -13.88 19.18
C PRO A 16 -31.35 -12.92 20.06
N PRO A 17 -31.31 -13.14 21.39
CA PRO A 17 -30.56 -12.27 22.27
C PRO A 17 -29.15 -12.11 21.70
N LEU A 18 -28.70 -10.86 21.57
CA LEU A 18 -27.35 -10.58 21.12
C LEU A 18 -26.40 -11.40 21.99
N PRO A 19 -25.46 -12.15 21.40
CA PRO A 19 -24.57 -13.01 22.16
C PRO A 19 -23.88 -12.18 23.23
N ARG A 20 -23.86 -12.69 24.46
CA ARG A 20 -23.20 -12.03 25.58
C ARG A 20 -21.71 -11.99 25.29
N VAL A 21 -21.22 -10.85 24.80
CA VAL A 21 -19.79 -10.63 24.55
C VAL A 21 -19.12 -10.41 25.90
N ASP A 22 -18.31 -11.39 26.33
CA ASP A 22 -17.34 -11.18 27.40
C ASP A 22 -16.04 -10.65 26.77
N PRO A 23 -15.67 -9.38 27.01
CA PRO A 23 -14.44 -8.81 26.46
C PRO A 23 -13.16 -9.52 26.94
N ALA A 24 -13.21 -10.16 28.10
CA ALA A 24 -12.06 -10.84 28.71
C ALA A 24 -11.93 -12.32 28.32
N ALA A 25 -12.92 -12.89 27.63
CA ALA A 25 -12.88 -14.29 27.22
C ALA A 25 -11.79 -14.55 26.16
N PRO A 26 -11.05 -15.67 26.25
CA PRO A 26 -10.06 -16.04 25.24
C PRO A 26 -10.68 -16.18 23.86
N LEU A 27 -9.98 -15.67 22.85
CA LEU A 27 -10.44 -15.67 21.45
C LEU A 27 -9.79 -16.80 20.66
N TYR A 28 -10.56 -17.37 19.73
CA TYR A 28 -10.12 -18.43 18.83
C TYR A 28 -10.59 -18.15 17.41
N ALA A 29 -9.80 -18.53 16.41
CA ALA A 29 -10.16 -18.51 15.00
C ALA A 29 -9.69 -19.78 14.31
N SER A 30 -10.44 -20.25 13.30
CA SER A 30 -10.05 -21.43 12.55
C SER A 30 -8.97 -21.16 11.49
N GLU A 31 -8.10 -22.15 11.31
CA GLU A 31 -7.18 -22.23 10.18
C GLU A 31 -7.93 -22.31 8.84
N ASP A 32 -7.31 -21.79 7.78
CA ASP A 32 -7.75 -22.00 6.40
C ASP A 32 -7.02 -23.21 5.78
N GLY A 33 -7.65 -23.86 4.81
CA GLY A 33 -7.17 -25.14 4.29
C GLY A 33 -7.67 -25.49 2.90
N VAL A 34 -7.04 -26.52 2.34
CA VAL A 34 -7.48 -27.18 1.11
C VAL A 34 -8.27 -28.44 1.50
N VAL A 35 -9.43 -28.61 0.89
CA VAL A 35 -10.35 -29.74 1.18
C VAL A 35 -10.35 -30.71 0.01
N ALA A 36 -10.23 -32.00 0.30
CA ALA A 36 -10.40 -33.08 -0.66
C ALA A 36 -11.33 -34.15 -0.09
N SER A 37 -12.34 -34.56 -0.87
CA SER A 37 -13.28 -35.60 -0.45
C SER A 37 -12.61 -36.97 -0.33
N LEU A 38 -12.87 -37.69 0.76
CA LEU A 38 -12.48 -39.10 0.93
C LEU A 38 -13.66 -40.04 0.73
N SER A 39 -14.84 -39.63 1.20
CA SER A 39 -16.08 -40.38 1.06
C SER A 39 -17.28 -39.43 1.01
N ASN A 40 -18.49 -39.97 1.03
CA ASN A 40 -19.71 -39.16 1.13
C ASN A 40 -19.81 -38.40 2.47
N ASN A 41 -19.10 -38.84 3.50
CA ASN A 41 -19.19 -38.26 4.84
C ASN A 41 -17.89 -37.63 5.35
N GLU A 42 -16.74 -37.97 4.75
CA GLU A 42 -15.42 -37.57 5.22
C GLU A 42 -14.61 -36.83 4.15
N CYS A 43 -13.74 -35.96 4.63
CA CYS A 43 -12.78 -35.22 3.81
C CYS A 43 -11.42 -35.15 4.50
N ILE A 44 -10.40 -34.92 3.70
CA ILE A 44 -9.11 -34.41 4.13
C ILE A 44 -9.20 -32.89 4.14
N PHE A 45 -8.75 -32.28 5.23
CA PHE A 45 -8.46 -30.86 5.36
C PHE A 45 -6.95 -30.68 5.57
N GLN A 46 -6.28 -30.04 4.61
CA GLN A 46 -4.89 -29.68 4.71
C GLN A 46 -4.76 -28.20 5.07
N VAL A 47 -4.19 -27.89 6.24
CA VAL A 47 -3.98 -26.52 6.72
C VAL A 47 -3.02 -25.80 5.78
N LYS A 48 -3.40 -24.63 5.26
CA LYS A 48 -2.56 -23.86 4.32
C LYS A 48 -1.25 -23.40 4.95
N ARG A 49 -1.31 -22.94 6.22
CA ARG A 49 -0.19 -22.33 6.92
C ARG A 49 0.90 -23.31 7.33
N THR A 50 0.50 -24.52 7.74
CA THR A 50 1.41 -25.53 8.31
C THR A 50 1.59 -26.76 7.41
N GLY A 51 0.71 -26.96 6.43
CA GLY A 51 0.65 -28.19 5.62
C GLY A 51 0.10 -29.41 6.37
N ALA A 52 -0.27 -29.27 7.64
CA ALA A 52 -0.80 -30.36 8.46
C ALA A 52 -2.11 -30.91 7.87
N THR A 53 -2.22 -32.24 7.84
CA THR A 53 -3.34 -32.93 7.21
C THR A 53 -4.23 -33.58 8.26
N HIS A 54 -5.53 -33.33 8.18
CA HIS A 54 -6.52 -33.85 9.11
C HIS A 54 -7.67 -34.52 8.36
N VAL A 55 -8.11 -35.68 8.83
CA VAL A 55 -9.35 -36.30 8.37
C VAL A 55 -10.49 -35.86 9.29
N MET A 56 -11.60 -35.42 8.70
CA MET A 56 -12.80 -35.01 9.45
C MET A 56 -14.08 -35.20 8.64
N THR A 57 -15.22 -35.20 9.33
CA THR A 57 -16.53 -35.25 8.67
C THR A 57 -16.87 -33.89 8.06
N TYR A 58 -17.74 -33.86 7.04
CA TYR A 58 -18.24 -32.59 6.48
C TYR A 58 -18.97 -31.73 7.50
N GLN A 59 -19.63 -32.34 8.50
CA GLN A 59 -20.27 -31.59 9.58
C GLN A 59 -19.25 -30.83 10.44
N VAL A 60 -18.08 -31.43 10.72
CA VAL A 60 -16.98 -30.76 11.43
C VAL A 60 -16.37 -29.67 10.57
N LEU A 61 -16.20 -29.90 9.26
CA LEU A 61 -15.73 -28.88 8.32
C LEU A 61 -16.68 -27.67 8.26
N GLN A 62 -18.00 -27.90 8.21
CA GLN A 62 -19.01 -26.83 8.25
C GLN A 62 -18.94 -26.04 9.55
N ALA A 63 -18.74 -26.71 10.69
CA ALA A 63 -18.54 -26.03 11.97
C ALA A 63 -17.26 -25.19 11.97
N LEU A 64 -16.14 -25.75 11.49
CA LEU A 64 -14.86 -25.04 11.35
C LEU A 64 -14.99 -23.78 10.47
N ASP A 65 -15.75 -23.88 9.38
CA ASP A 65 -16.01 -22.78 8.44
C ASP A 65 -16.74 -21.59 9.08
N GLN A 66 -17.59 -21.86 10.07
CA GLN A 66 -18.27 -20.81 10.82
C GLN A 66 -17.39 -20.13 11.87
N THR A 67 -16.19 -20.66 12.14
CA THR A 67 -15.28 -20.17 13.20
C THR A 67 -14.07 -19.38 12.68
N ARG A 68 -14.12 -18.88 11.43
CA ARG A 68 -12.99 -18.19 10.77
C ARG A 68 -12.50 -16.91 11.47
N GLN A 69 -13.37 -16.24 12.23
CA GLN A 69 -13.06 -14.98 12.92
C GLN A 69 -12.69 -15.20 14.39
N PHE A 70 -11.76 -14.41 14.93
CA PHE A 70 -11.44 -14.46 16.36
C PHE A 70 -12.64 -14.06 17.23
N ARG A 71 -13.17 -15.04 17.96
CA ARG A 71 -14.28 -14.89 18.91
C ARG A 71 -14.09 -15.87 20.07
N SER A 72 -14.83 -15.68 21.17
CA SER A 72 -14.85 -16.68 22.24
C SER A 72 -15.47 -17.99 21.76
N LEU A 73 -15.15 -19.10 22.45
CA LEU A 73 -15.75 -20.40 22.13
C LEU A 73 -17.28 -20.37 22.25
N ASP A 74 -17.83 -19.65 23.24
CA ASP A 74 -19.27 -19.52 23.42
C ASP A 74 -19.92 -18.79 22.23
N GLU A 75 -19.32 -17.71 21.72
CA GLU A 75 -19.80 -17.02 20.53
C GLU A 75 -19.77 -17.93 19.29
N HIS A 76 -18.73 -18.75 19.14
CA HIS A 76 -18.64 -19.73 18.06
C HIS A 76 -19.69 -20.83 18.15
N VAL A 77 -19.99 -21.29 19.37
CA VAL A 77 -21.00 -22.32 19.61
C VAL A 77 -22.38 -21.80 19.20
N GLU A 78 -22.75 -20.58 19.61
CA GLU A 78 -24.01 -19.96 19.21
C GLU A 78 -24.10 -19.84 17.68
N ARG A 79 -23.03 -19.37 17.04
CA ARG A 79 -22.99 -19.21 15.58
C ARG A 79 -23.16 -20.55 14.86
N VAL A 80 -22.45 -21.59 15.27
CA VAL A 80 -22.57 -22.93 14.66
C VAL A 80 -23.95 -23.51 14.90
N MET A 81 -24.50 -23.41 16.11
CA MET A 81 -25.86 -23.89 16.41
C MET A 81 -26.93 -23.17 15.59
N SER A 82 -26.73 -21.87 15.28
CA SER A 82 -27.66 -21.11 14.43
C SER A 82 -27.52 -21.41 12.93
N ALA A 83 -26.30 -21.71 12.46
CA ALA A 83 -25.99 -21.81 11.04
C ALA A 83 -26.05 -23.27 10.52
N VAL A 84 -25.86 -24.26 11.41
CA VAL A 84 -25.80 -25.69 11.06
C VAL A 84 -27.00 -26.40 11.65
N ALA A 85 -28.03 -26.64 10.82
CA ALA A 85 -29.32 -27.21 11.25
C ALA A 85 -29.19 -28.52 12.05
N GLY A 86 -28.21 -29.38 11.72
CA GLY A 86 -27.96 -30.65 12.42
C GLY A 86 -27.30 -30.53 13.79
N LEU A 87 -26.92 -29.33 14.23
CA LEU A 87 -26.24 -29.06 15.51
C LEU A 87 -27.06 -28.17 16.45
N ALA A 88 -28.28 -27.78 16.06
CA ALA A 88 -29.17 -27.01 16.90
C ALA A 88 -29.46 -27.76 18.22
N GLY A 89 -29.35 -27.04 19.34
CA GLY A 89 -29.52 -27.61 20.69
C GLY A 89 -28.36 -28.47 21.21
N GLN A 90 -27.29 -28.70 20.44
CA GLN A 90 -26.19 -29.60 20.83
C GLN A 90 -24.98 -28.88 21.44
N ARG A 91 -25.20 -27.90 22.33
CA ARG A 91 -24.15 -27.03 22.88
C ARG A 91 -22.92 -27.79 23.37
N GLU A 92 -23.11 -28.77 24.25
CA GLU A 92 -22.01 -29.56 24.82
C GLU A 92 -21.26 -30.39 23.77
N GLY A 93 -21.96 -30.88 22.75
CA GLY A 93 -21.36 -31.62 21.65
C GLY A 93 -20.45 -30.73 20.82
N VAL A 94 -20.92 -29.53 20.47
CA VAL A 94 -20.14 -28.52 19.72
C VAL A 94 -18.91 -28.09 20.51
N LEU A 95 -19.05 -27.83 21.82
CA LEU A 95 -17.92 -27.50 22.70
C LEU A 95 -16.85 -28.62 22.71
N ARG A 96 -17.25 -29.89 22.86
CA ARG A 96 -16.31 -31.02 22.80
C ARG A 96 -15.58 -31.10 21.46
N VAL A 97 -16.26 -30.82 20.35
CA VAL A 97 -15.62 -30.76 19.02
C VAL A 97 -14.61 -29.63 18.95
N PHE A 98 -14.95 -28.44 19.46
CA PHE A 98 -14.05 -27.29 19.50
C PHE A 98 -12.82 -27.53 20.36
N ASP A 99 -12.95 -28.13 21.54
CA ASP A 99 -11.81 -28.55 22.35
C ASP A 99 -10.88 -29.49 21.56
N GLY A 100 -11.46 -30.41 20.80
CA GLY A 100 -10.72 -31.28 19.89
C GLY A 100 -10.05 -30.52 18.74
N LEU A 101 -10.66 -29.47 18.20
CA LEU A 101 -10.06 -28.63 17.16
C LEU A 101 -8.92 -27.77 17.71
N VAL A 102 -9.06 -27.22 18.93
CA VAL A 102 -8.01 -26.47 19.63
C VAL A 102 -6.80 -27.38 19.88
N LYS A 103 -7.00 -28.58 20.43
CA LYS A 103 -5.92 -29.56 20.66
C LYS A 103 -5.19 -30.00 19.39
N ARG A 104 -5.87 -29.97 18.24
CA ARG A 104 -5.30 -30.28 16.92
C ARG A 104 -4.67 -29.08 16.22
N GLY A 105 -4.73 -27.89 16.81
CA GLY A 105 -4.22 -26.65 16.19
C GLY A 105 -5.09 -26.11 15.05
N LEU A 106 -6.33 -26.60 14.90
CA LEU A 106 -7.27 -26.14 13.87
C LEU A 106 -8.09 -24.93 14.31
N LEU A 107 -8.27 -24.74 15.63
CA LEU A 107 -8.73 -23.50 16.25
C LEU A 107 -7.55 -22.88 17.00
N VAL A 108 -7.02 -21.78 16.48
CA VAL A 108 -5.85 -21.09 17.01
C VAL A 108 -6.31 -20.01 17.99
N SER A 109 -5.74 -19.97 19.19
CA SER A 109 -6.03 -18.91 20.15
C SER A 109 -5.34 -17.61 19.76
N ALA A 110 -5.96 -16.46 20.06
CA ALA A 110 -5.36 -15.15 19.81
C ALA A 110 -4.00 -14.99 20.52
N ALA A 111 -3.90 -15.46 21.77
CA ALA A 111 -2.64 -15.45 22.52
C ALA A 111 -1.57 -16.32 21.84
N GLY A 112 -1.92 -17.53 21.40
CA GLY A 112 -0.98 -18.42 20.71
C GLY A 112 -0.56 -17.88 19.33
N PHE A 113 -1.43 -17.16 18.64
CA PHE A 113 -1.08 -16.45 17.41
C PHE A 113 -0.04 -15.36 17.67
N VAL A 114 -0.26 -14.50 18.67
CA VAL A 114 0.67 -13.43 19.05
C VAL A 114 2.02 -14.00 19.53
N GLU A 115 2.00 -15.05 20.35
CA GLU A 115 3.21 -15.75 20.79
C GLU A 115 4.00 -16.33 19.60
N GLY A 116 3.30 -16.91 18.63
CA GLY A 116 3.92 -17.39 17.39
C GLY A 116 4.56 -16.27 16.56
N CYS A 117 3.95 -15.08 16.54
CA CYS A 117 4.53 -13.91 15.90
C CYS A 117 5.79 -13.43 16.64
N ALA A 118 5.79 -13.50 17.97
CA ALA A 118 6.87 -13.02 18.83
C ALA A 118 8.18 -13.84 18.74
N ALA A 119 8.14 -15.04 18.15
CA ALA A 119 9.23 -16.01 18.20
C ALA A 119 10.52 -15.59 17.46
N SER A 120 10.47 -14.58 16.58
CA SER A 120 11.62 -14.18 15.76
C SER A 120 12.40 -13.02 16.41
N PRO A 121 13.69 -13.22 16.76
CA PRO A 121 14.48 -12.19 17.44
C PRO A 121 14.94 -11.07 16.50
N ALA A 122 15.41 -9.97 17.09
CA ALA A 122 16.00 -8.86 16.35
C ALA A 122 17.23 -9.30 15.54
N ARG A 123 17.49 -8.63 14.42
CA ARG A 123 18.66 -8.89 13.57
C ARG A 123 19.49 -7.63 13.34
N PRO A 124 20.79 -7.78 13.01
CA PRO A 124 21.60 -6.66 12.56
C PRO A 124 20.97 -6.03 11.30
N VAL A 125 20.85 -4.71 11.30
CA VAL A 125 20.33 -3.93 10.17
C VAL A 125 21.48 -3.22 9.46
N ALA A 126 21.38 -3.04 8.14
CA ALA A 126 22.41 -2.36 7.36
C ALA A 126 22.55 -0.89 7.78
N ALA A 127 23.64 -0.21 7.43
CA ALA A 127 23.77 1.23 7.71
C ALA A 127 22.83 2.06 6.80
N LEU A 128 22.47 3.27 7.22
CA LEU A 128 21.85 4.26 6.33
C LEU A 128 22.89 4.77 5.33
N ARG A 129 22.59 4.71 4.04
CA ARG A 129 23.44 5.28 2.99
C ARG A 129 23.35 6.80 2.95
N ALA A 130 22.14 7.32 2.83
CA ALA A 130 21.85 8.75 2.74
C ALA A 130 20.34 9.01 2.82
N VAL A 131 20.01 10.27 3.03
CA VAL A 131 18.68 10.82 2.76
C VAL A 131 18.66 11.33 1.31
N PHE A 132 17.87 10.70 0.46
CA PHE A 132 17.71 11.06 -0.94
C PHE A 132 16.52 12.00 -1.10
N ILE A 133 16.71 13.12 -1.78
CA ILE A 133 15.67 14.09 -2.09
C ILE A 133 15.44 14.06 -3.60
N ARG A 134 14.20 13.84 -4.05
CA ARG A 134 13.80 13.98 -5.45
C ARG A 134 13.32 15.41 -5.69
N ALA A 135 13.84 16.05 -6.74
CA ALA A 135 13.39 17.38 -7.16
C ALA A 135 13.27 17.46 -8.69
N CYS A 136 12.30 18.24 -9.17
CA CYS A 136 12.13 18.48 -10.61
C CYS A 136 11.41 19.81 -10.87
N ASN A 137 12.16 20.80 -11.38
CA ASN A 137 11.69 22.11 -11.81
C ASN A 137 10.95 22.95 -10.75
N ARG A 138 11.15 22.69 -9.45
CA ARG A 138 10.41 23.32 -8.34
C ARG A 138 11.33 23.83 -7.21
N PRO A 139 12.17 24.84 -7.49
CA PRO A 139 13.14 25.33 -6.53
C PRO A 139 12.53 25.88 -5.24
N ASP A 140 11.34 26.49 -5.30
CA ASP A 140 10.68 27.05 -4.11
C ASP A 140 10.21 25.95 -3.16
N GLN A 141 9.70 24.84 -3.69
CA GLN A 141 9.35 23.67 -2.86
C GLN A 141 10.59 23.11 -2.16
N LEU A 142 11.68 22.92 -2.91
CA LEU A 142 12.94 22.44 -2.35
C LEU A 142 13.50 23.39 -1.28
N ALA A 143 13.42 24.70 -1.49
CA ALA A 143 13.90 25.70 -0.53
C ALA A 143 13.19 25.56 0.83
N HIS A 144 11.87 25.38 0.81
CA HIS A 144 11.10 25.16 2.03
C HIS A 144 11.42 23.83 2.72
N LEU A 145 11.59 22.74 1.96
CA LEU A 145 12.04 21.47 2.53
C LEU A 145 13.39 21.63 3.24
N LEU A 146 14.38 22.19 2.54
CA LEU A 146 15.73 22.39 3.07
C LEU A 146 15.74 23.31 4.30
N ALA A 147 14.87 24.32 4.36
CA ALA A 147 14.71 25.15 5.55
C ALA A 147 14.25 24.32 6.76
N THR A 148 13.21 23.50 6.60
CA THR A 148 12.72 22.64 7.69
C THR A 148 13.72 21.54 8.07
N LEU A 149 14.50 21.03 7.11
CA LEU A 149 15.61 20.11 7.38
C LEU A 149 16.75 20.79 8.14
N ALA A 150 17.02 22.08 7.89
CA ALA A 150 18.07 22.81 8.59
C ALA A 150 17.67 23.03 10.05
N ASP A 151 16.38 23.29 10.31
CA ASP A 151 15.83 23.36 11.67
C ASP A 151 15.97 22.01 12.39
N TYR A 152 15.65 20.93 11.69
CA TYR A 152 15.83 19.57 12.19
C TYR A 152 17.32 19.27 12.51
N GLU A 153 18.26 19.54 11.60
CA GLU A 153 19.69 19.27 11.84
C GLU A 153 20.24 20.10 12.99
N ARG A 154 19.77 21.34 13.18
CA ARG A 154 20.13 22.16 14.34
C ARG A 154 19.61 21.56 15.65
N ARG A 155 18.40 21.00 15.65
CA ARG A 155 17.75 20.40 16.83
C ARG A 155 18.39 19.07 17.21
N HIS A 156 18.53 18.14 16.27
CA HIS A 156 18.94 16.76 16.55
C HIS A 156 20.44 16.52 16.36
N ARG A 157 21.14 17.40 15.62
CA ARG A 157 22.59 17.27 15.32
C ARG A 157 22.94 15.91 14.70
N ALA A 158 22.06 15.39 13.85
CA ALA A 158 22.17 14.07 13.25
C ALA A 158 23.32 14.00 12.22
N ASN A 159 23.71 15.13 11.63
CA ASN A 159 24.80 15.25 10.66
C ASN A 159 24.64 14.26 9.50
N ARG A 160 23.44 14.18 8.94
CA ARG A 160 23.11 13.21 7.89
C ARG A 160 23.80 13.56 6.57
N GLN A 161 24.02 12.53 5.75
CA GLN A 161 24.37 12.71 4.35
C GLN A 161 23.09 12.89 3.53
N TYR A 162 22.98 13.99 2.79
CA TYR A 162 21.88 14.23 1.86
C TYR A 162 22.34 14.13 0.40
N VAL A 163 21.47 13.56 -0.44
CA VAL A 163 21.71 13.42 -1.88
C VAL A 163 20.50 13.98 -2.60
N LEU A 164 20.68 15.06 -3.36
CA LEU A 164 19.62 15.56 -4.25
C LEU A 164 19.75 14.88 -5.61
N ILE A 165 18.69 14.20 -6.04
CA ILE A 165 18.56 13.71 -7.41
C ILE A 165 17.65 14.68 -8.16
N ASP A 166 18.26 15.44 -9.05
CA ASP A 166 17.64 16.54 -9.78
C ASP A 166 17.28 16.12 -11.19
N ASP A 167 15.98 15.94 -11.43
CA ASP A 167 15.39 15.57 -12.71
C ASP A 167 14.83 16.80 -13.45
N SER A 168 15.33 18.00 -13.13
CA SER A 168 14.93 19.24 -13.77
C SER A 168 15.37 19.29 -15.23
N SER A 169 14.43 19.62 -16.12
CA SER A 169 14.71 19.93 -17.53
C SER A 169 15.17 21.38 -17.71
N SER A 170 14.84 22.28 -16.78
CA SER A 170 15.27 23.67 -16.82
C SER A 170 16.66 23.87 -16.20
N ARG A 171 17.57 24.49 -16.97
CA ARG A 171 18.90 24.89 -16.48
C ARG A 171 18.81 25.90 -15.32
N GLU A 172 17.80 26.76 -15.33
CA GLU A 172 17.57 27.74 -14.27
C GLU A 172 17.20 27.05 -12.96
N ALA A 173 16.23 26.12 -13.01
CA ALA A 173 15.84 25.33 -11.85
C ALA A 173 17.02 24.52 -11.30
N ALA A 174 17.78 23.84 -12.18
CA ALA A 174 18.96 23.07 -11.79
C ALA A 174 20.07 23.93 -11.15
N ASN A 175 20.30 25.15 -11.65
CA ASN A 175 21.21 26.10 -11.01
C ASN A 175 20.71 26.49 -9.62
N ARG A 176 19.41 26.82 -9.51
CA ARG A 176 18.82 27.25 -8.24
C ARG A 176 18.86 26.13 -7.19
N HIS A 177 18.58 24.88 -7.58
CA HIS A 177 18.72 23.73 -6.69
C HIS A 177 20.15 23.56 -6.16
N ARG A 178 21.17 23.74 -7.02
CA ARG A 178 22.58 23.67 -6.59
C ARG A 178 22.93 24.76 -5.59
N ASP A 179 22.44 25.97 -5.79
CA ASP A 179 22.69 27.08 -4.88
C ASP A 179 21.99 26.86 -3.54
N LEU A 180 20.74 26.41 -3.54
CA LEU A 180 20.00 26.03 -2.33
C LEU A 180 20.71 24.94 -1.51
N LEU A 181 21.25 23.92 -2.17
CA LEU A 181 22.05 22.90 -1.48
C LEU A 181 23.33 23.49 -0.87
N ARG A 182 24.04 24.36 -1.59
CA ARG A 182 25.25 24.99 -1.05
C ARG A 182 24.93 25.85 0.18
N GLU A 183 23.83 26.59 0.14
CA GLU A 183 23.32 27.35 1.29
C GLU A 183 23.01 26.43 2.46
N PHE A 184 22.29 25.33 2.22
CA PHE A 184 21.99 24.32 3.23
C PHE A 184 23.25 23.72 3.86
N ALA A 185 24.23 23.29 3.06
CA ALA A 185 25.51 22.76 3.56
C ALA A 185 26.26 23.77 4.44
N ARG A 186 26.29 25.04 4.04
CA ARG A 186 26.94 26.09 4.83
C ARG A 186 26.24 26.32 6.17
N ALA A 187 24.90 26.21 6.18
CA ALA A 187 24.10 26.42 7.39
C ALA A 187 24.17 25.24 8.37
N THR A 188 24.27 24.01 7.88
CA THR A 188 24.16 22.80 8.72
C THR A 188 25.48 22.05 8.91
N GLY A 189 26.47 22.25 8.04
CA GLY A 189 27.71 21.45 7.99
C GLY A 189 27.53 20.03 7.45
N CYS A 190 26.33 19.65 7.01
CA CYS A 190 26.03 18.31 6.54
C CYS A 190 26.73 17.98 5.22
N LYS A 191 27.03 16.69 5.01
CA LYS A 191 27.58 16.18 3.74
C LYS A 191 26.50 16.16 2.67
N LEU A 192 26.79 16.76 1.51
CA LEU A 192 25.85 16.83 0.39
C LEU A 192 26.41 16.24 -0.89
N THR A 193 25.53 15.66 -1.69
CA THR A 193 25.81 15.25 -3.07
C THR A 193 24.69 15.74 -3.97
N TYR A 194 25.04 16.39 -5.09
CA TYR A 194 24.10 16.81 -6.12
C TYR A 194 24.24 15.86 -7.32
N ILE A 195 23.12 15.36 -7.82
CA ILE A 195 23.08 14.47 -8.98
C ILE A 195 22.09 15.05 -9.99
N GLY A 196 22.60 15.83 -10.94
CA GLY A 196 21.83 16.34 -12.07
C GLY A 196 22.11 15.56 -13.36
N ALA A 197 21.66 16.11 -14.49
CA ALA A 197 21.77 15.44 -15.79
C ALA A 197 23.22 15.08 -16.22
N THR A 198 24.24 15.81 -15.76
CA THR A 198 25.64 15.50 -16.09
C THR A 198 26.17 14.35 -15.24
N GLU A 199 25.89 14.41 -13.95
CA GLU A 199 26.23 13.42 -12.95
C GLU A 199 25.55 12.07 -13.26
N SER A 200 24.24 12.10 -13.55
CA SER A 200 23.48 10.92 -13.97
C SER A 200 24.06 10.27 -15.23
N ARG A 201 24.45 11.05 -16.24
CA ARG A 201 25.10 10.50 -17.45
C ARG A 201 26.41 9.80 -17.15
N ARG A 202 27.28 10.40 -16.32
CA ARG A 202 28.54 9.77 -15.90
C ARG A 202 28.32 8.47 -15.13
N LEU A 203 27.34 8.47 -14.22
CA LEU A 203 26.95 7.27 -13.48
C LEU A 203 26.49 6.16 -14.43
N VAL A 204 25.59 6.48 -15.36
CA VAL A 204 25.07 5.56 -16.37
C VAL A 204 26.17 5.02 -17.26
N GLU A 205 27.05 5.87 -17.80
CA GLU A 205 28.17 5.44 -18.64
C GLU A 205 29.11 4.48 -17.90
N ARG A 206 29.42 4.76 -16.63
CA ARG A 206 30.29 3.90 -15.82
C ARG A 206 29.64 2.54 -15.54
N MET A 207 28.37 2.54 -15.14
CA MET A 207 27.64 1.31 -14.86
C MET A 207 27.37 0.50 -16.13
N ALA A 208 27.09 1.15 -17.26
CA ALA A 208 26.94 0.50 -18.56
C ALA A 208 28.24 -0.18 -19.03
N ARG A 209 29.42 0.38 -18.73
CA ARG A 209 30.71 -0.30 -19.00
C ARG A 209 30.88 -1.55 -18.12
N ALA A 210 30.41 -1.51 -16.88
CA ALA A 210 30.52 -2.63 -15.94
C ALA A 210 29.48 -3.73 -16.20
N VAL A 211 28.29 -3.35 -16.68
CA VAL A 211 27.19 -4.27 -17.02
C VAL A 211 26.71 -4.00 -18.45
N PRO A 212 27.48 -4.38 -19.50
CA PRO A 212 27.18 -4.01 -20.89
C PRO A 212 25.81 -4.49 -21.38
N ALA A 213 25.37 -5.67 -20.94
CA ALA A 213 24.06 -6.21 -21.28
C ALA A 213 22.88 -5.34 -20.79
N ALA A 214 23.11 -4.49 -19.78
CA ALA A 214 22.11 -3.61 -19.20
C ALA A 214 22.16 -2.16 -19.73
N ALA A 215 23.09 -1.83 -20.64
CA ALA A 215 23.36 -0.45 -21.03
C ALA A 215 22.11 0.30 -21.55
N GLY A 216 21.35 -0.31 -22.46
CA GLY A 216 20.15 0.31 -23.03
C GLY A 216 19.03 0.48 -22.00
N ALA A 217 18.79 -0.54 -21.17
CA ALA A 217 17.79 -0.48 -20.10
C ALA A 217 18.17 0.58 -19.05
N LEU A 218 19.45 0.68 -18.69
CA LEU A 218 19.95 1.65 -17.73
C LEU A 218 19.83 3.09 -18.25
N ALA A 219 20.14 3.35 -19.52
CA ALA A 219 20.02 4.68 -20.12
C ALA A 219 18.56 5.19 -20.07
N ARG A 220 17.59 4.38 -20.49
CA ARG A 220 16.16 4.74 -20.36
C ARG A 220 15.73 4.91 -18.90
N CYS A 221 16.17 4.01 -18.03
CA CYS A 221 15.83 4.01 -16.61
C CYS A 221 16.27 5.27 -15.87
N ALA A 222 17.49 5.77 -16.13
CA ALA A 222 18.09 6.86 -15.36
C ALA A 222 18.12 8.20 -16.10
N LEU A 223 18.15 8.22 -17.44
CA LEU A 223 18.25 9.45 -18.23
C LEU A 223 16.93 9.86 -18.90
N GLY A 224 15.95 8.96 -18.98
CA GLY A 224 14.64 9.25 -19.58
C GLY A 224 14.67 9.48 -21.09
N GLU A 225 15.60 8.82 -21.79
CA GLU A 225 15.57 8.72 -23.25
C GLU A 225 14.17 8.22 -23.69
N ASP A 226 13.59 8.88 -24.70
CA ASP A 226 12.26 8.58 -25.26
C ASP A 226 11.06 8.80 -24.32
N SER A 227 11.20 9.63 -23.28
CA SER A 227 10.13 9.86 -22.29
C SER A 227 8.82 10.46 -22.82
N GLY A 228 8.81 11.09 -24.02
CA GLY A 228 7.62 11.69 -24.62
C GLY A 228 6.92 12.74 -23.74
N GLY A 229 7.63 13.35 -22.78
CA GLY A 229 7.05 14.31 -21.82
C GLY A 229 6.27 13.67 -20.65
N ARG A 230 6.30 12.34 -20.50
CA ARG A 230 5.62 11.63 -19.41
C ARG A 230 6.27 11.91 -18.06
N PHE A 231 5.46 11.86 -17.00
CA PHE A 231 5.93 12.04 -15.61
C PHE A 231 7.09 11.10 -15.29
N GLY A 232 8.19 11.65 -14.74
CA GLY A 232 9.47 10.97 -14.57
C GLY A 232 9.79 10.46 -13.16
N GLY A 233 8.81 10.38 -12.26
CA GLY A 233 9.04 10.10 -10.83
C GLY A 233 9.85 8.84 -10.54
N GLY A 234 9.75 7.81 -11.40
CA GLY A 234 10.49 6.56 -11.27
C GLY A 234 11.98 6.63 -11.59
N ARG A 235 12.45 7.64 -12.34
CA ARG A 235 13.89 7.76 -12.70
C ARG A 235 14.76 8.01 -11.48
N ALA A 236 14.41 9.05 -10.72
CA ALA A 236 15.11 9.39 -9.49
C ALA A 236 15.00 8.28 -8.43
N TRP A 237 13.87 7.56 -8.42
CA TRP A 237 13.67 6.37 -7.59
C TRP A 237 14.68 5.27 -7.93
N ASN A 238 14.73 4.86 -9.19
CA ASN A 238 15.63 3.80 -9.62
C ASN A 238 17.09 4.18 -9.40
N LEU A 239 17.46 5.45 -9.62
CA LEU A 239 18.80 5.92 -9.33
C LEU A 239 19.12 5.86 -7.83
N MET A 240 18.18 6.26 -6.96
CA MET A 240 18.31 6.11 -5.51
C MET A 240 18.50 4.64 -5.10
N LEU A 241 17.75 3.71 -5.69
CA LEU A 241 17.89 2.27 -5.42
C LEU A 241 19.27 1.73 -5.84
N LEU A 242 19.83 2.18 -6.96
CA LEU A 242 21.19 1.79 -7.34
C LEU A 242 22.22 2.42 -6.39
N LEU A 243 22.08 3.71 -6.07
CA LEU A 243 23.01 4.44 -5.19
C LEU A 243 22.99 3.97 -3.72
N SER A 244 21.92 3.30 -3.29
CA SER A 244 21.76 2.76 -1.95
C SER A 244 21.84 1.24 -1.86
N ALA A 245 22.13 0.54 -2.95
CA ALA A 245 22.20 -0.92 -2.96
C ALA A 245 23.16 -1.43 -1.86
N GLY A 246 22.68 -2.40 -1.08
CA GLY A 246 23.36 -2.95 0.09
C GLY A 246 23.19 -2.18 1.41
N ALA A 247 22.35 -1.14 1.45
CA ALA A 247 22.18 -0.27 2.61
C ALA A 247 20.73 0.18 2.77
N ARG A 248 20.39 0.79 3.90
CA ARG A 248 19.10 1.49 4.09
C ARG A 248 19.14 2.84 3.38
N ALA A 249 17.99 3.33 2.93
CA ALA A 249 17.83 4.66 2.34
C ALA A 249 16.58 5.35 2.86
N VAL A 250 16.61 6.68 2.87
CA VAL A 250 15.41 7.52 3.07
C VAL A 250 15.11 8.27 1.79
N LEU A 251 13.84 8.43 1.46
CA LEU A 251 13.36 9.14 0.28
C LEU A 251 12.45 10.30 0.70
N LEU A 252 12.74 11.49 0.19
CA LEU A 252 11.95 12.70 0.35
C LEU A 252 11.57 13.27 -1.01
N ASP A 253 10.35 13.77 -1.12
CA ASP A 253 9.94 14.64 -2.21
C ASP A 253 10.12 16.10 -1.82
N ASP A 254 10.36 16.96 -2.80
CA ASP A 254 10.58 18.41 -2.62
C ASP A 254 9.40 19.14 -1.97
N ASP A 255 8.21 18.54 -1.96
CA ASP A 255 6.99 19.05 -1.33
C ASP A 255 6.79 18.59 0.13
N HIS A 256 7.69 17.78 0.69
CA HIS A 256 7.65 17.39 2.10
C HIS A 256 8.09 18.51 3.06
N ARG A 257 7.53 18.54 4.27
CA ARG A 257 7.84 19.52 5.31
C ARG A 257 7.97 18.83 6.67
N PHE A 258 9.02 19.17 7.40
CA PHE A 258 9.21 18.81 8.80
C PHE A 258 8.65 19.90 9.73
N PRO A 259 8.31 19.58 10.99
CA PRO A 259 8.52 18.29 11.70
C PRO A 259 7.53 17.20 11.29
N LEU A 260 7.80 15.95 11.71
CA LEU A 260 6.72 14.97 11.75
C LEU A 260 5.74 15.36 12.85
N ARG A 261 4.46 15.11 12.61
CA ARG A 261 3.38 15.37 13.57
C ARG A 261 2.58 14.12 13.86
N ARG A 262 1.85 14.12 14.96
CA ARG A 262 0.96 13.03 15.38
C ARG A 262 -0.38 13.60 15.85
N LEU A 263 -1.47 12.93 15.52
CA LEU A 263 -2.79 13.26 16.08
C LEU A 263 -2.86 12.85 17.55
N ASP A 264 -3.56 13.64 18.37
CA ASP A 264 -3.64 13.38 19.81
C ASP A 264 -4.37 12.07 20.14
N GLU A 265 -5.23 11.57 19.23
CA GLU A 265 -5.90 10.28 19.37
C GLU A 265 -5.04 9.09 18.94
N ALA A 266 -3.80 9.31 18.48
CA ALA A 266 -2.91 8.23 18.10
C ALA A 266 -2.50 7.37 19.30
N ARG A 267 -2.40 6.05 19.07
CA ARG A 267 -2.16 5.03 20.10
C ARG A 267 -0.89 4.25 19.79
N SER A 268 -0.27 3.72 20.85
CA SER A 268 0.82 2.76 20.72
C SER A 268 0.28 1.37 20.35
N GLY A 269 1.17 0.51 19.86
CA GLY A 269 0.85 -0.86 19.46
C GLY A 269 0.66 -0.99 17.94
N LEU A 270 0.40 -2.22 17.51
CA LEU A 270 0.14 -2.57 16.13
C LEU A 270 -1.36 -2.80 15.90
N ASP A 271 -1.91 -2.15 14.89
CA ASP A 271 -3.22 -2.50 14.33
C ASP A 271 -3.06 -3.71 13.40
N PRO A 272 -3.63 -4.88 13.74
CA PRO A 272 -3.52 -6.09 12.93
C PRO A 272 -4.36 -6.06 11.64
N ASP A 273 -5.31 -5.12 11.50
CA ASP A 273 -6.15 -5.05 10.31
C ASP A 273 -5.46 -4.21 9.22
N SER A 274 -4.82 -4.89 8.27
CA SER A 274 -4.22 -4.24 7.10
C SER A 274 -5.24 -3.57 6.16
N SER A 275 -6.54 -3.79 6.36
CA SER A 275 -7.62 -3.18 5.59
C SER A 275 -8.27 -1.98 6.28
N HIS A 276 -7.83 -1.64 7.51
CA HIS A 276 -8.36 -0.50 8.23
C HIS A 276 -8.08 0.79 7.45
N TYR A 277 -9.16 1.51 7.14
CA TYR A 277 -9.09 2.79 6.45
C TYR A 277 -8.39 3.84 7.33
N GLY A 278 -7.39 4.52 6.77
CA GLY A 278 -6.67 5.60 7.47
C GLY A 278 -7.61 6.73 7.89
N VAL A 279 -7.25 7.46 8.95
CA VAL A 279 -8.04 8.59 9.44
C VAL A 279 -7.81 9.82 8.58
N THR A 280 -8.91 10.39 8.10
CA THR A 280 -8.96 11.68 7.40
C THR A 280 -9.55 12.75 8.31
N ARG A 281 -8.87 13.90 8.42
CA ARG A 281 -9.41 15.13 9.03
C ARG A 281 -9.41 16.25 8.02
N PHE A 282 -10.46 17.07 8.04
CA PHE A 282 -10.61 18.17 7.11
C PHE A 282 -10.37 19.52 7.78
N HIS A 283 -9.50 20.34 7.20
CA HIS A 283 -9.13 21.63 7.75
C HIS A 283 -9.61 22.77 6.87
N ARG A 284 -9.86 23.92 7.50
CA ARG A 284 -10.39 25.11 6.81
C ARG A 284 -9.43 25.65 5.75
N ASN A 285 -8.12 25.56 5.98
CA ASN A 285 -7.06 26.05 5.11
C ASN A 285 -5.74 25.31 5.41
N MET A 286 -4.71 25.63 4.62
CA MET A 286 -3.38 25.02 4.73
C MET A 286 -2.76 25.27 6.10
N ASP A 287 -2.84 26.49 6.65
CA ASP A 287 -2.26 26.82 7.96
C ASP A 287 -2.86 25.97 9.07
N ASN A 288 -4.18 25.76 9.05
CA ASN A 288 -4.86 24.88 10.00
C ASN A 288 -4.45 23.41 9.84
N ALA A 289 -4.18 22.94 8.60
CA ALA A 289 -3.68 21.60 8.36
C ALA A 289 -2.23 21.44 8.85
N LEU A 290 -1.38 22.43 8.61
CA LEU A 290 0.03 22.43 9.05
C LEU A 290 0.17 22.55 10.58
N ALA A 291 -0.80 23.19 11.24
CA ALA A 291 -0.86 23.29 12.69
C ALA A 291 -1.56 22.10 13.38
N ALA A 292 -2.09 21.13 12.62
CA ALA A 292 -2.82 20.00 13.18
C ALA A 292 -1.90 19.04 13.95
N GLY A 293 -2.44 18.42 15.01
CA GLY A 293 -1.70 17.49 15.86
C GLY A 293 -0.53 18.12 16.64
N SER A 294 0.22 17.27 17.32
CA SER A 294 1.42 17.60 18.09
C SER A 294 2.69 17.24 17.33
N GLU A 295 3.76 18.01 17.53
CA GLU A 295 5.07 17.72 16.94
C GLU A 295 5.68 16.47 17.59
N VAL A 296 6.35 15.66 16.77
CA VAL A 296 7.10 14.50 17.25
C VAL A 296 8.48 14.97 17.72
N GLU A 297 8.74 14.83 19.02
CA GLU A 297 10.01 15.23 19.65
C GLU A 297 11.18 14.32 19.31
N ALA A 298 10.91 13.04 19.04
CA ALA A 298 11.93 12.08 18.63
C ALA A 298 12.51 12.44 17.25
N ASP A 299 13.74 12.01 16.97
CA ASP A 299 14.31 12.15 15.64
C ASP A 299 13.40 11.44 14.61
N PRO A 300 12.77 12.17 13.67
CA PRO A 300 11.81 11.62 12.74
C PRO A 300 12.39 10.54 11.83
N PHE A 301 13.68 10.57 11.56
CA PHE A 301 14.30 9.56 10.73
C PHE A 301 14.67 8.32 11.55
N ASP A 302 15.24 8.49 12.74
CA ASP A 302 15.57 7.34 13.60
C ASP A 302 14.30 6.58 13.97
N LEU A 303 13.18 7.29 14.21
CA LEU A 303 11.86 6.68 14.42
C LEU A 303 11.50 5.65 13.33
N HIS A 304 11.76 5.98 12.06
CA HIS A 304 11.52 5.09 10.93
C HIS A 304 12.62 4.03 10.78
N LEU A 305 13.88 4.42 10.97
CA LEU A 305 15.05 3.55 10.78
C LEU A 305 15.16 2.45 11.85
N ASP A 306 14.64 2.68 13.05
CA ASP A 306 14.61 1.70 14.14
C ASP A 306 13.72 0.50 13.82
N ALA A 307 12.62 0.72 13.08
CA ALA A 307 11.76 -0.35 12.60
C ALA A 307 12.28 -1.00 11.32
N LEU A 308 12.95 -0.23 10.47
CA LEU A 308 13.36 -0.64 9.13
C LEU A 308 14.41 -1.75 9.16
N GLY A 309 14.12 -2.84 8.47
CA GLY A 309 14.95 -4.03 8.38
C GLY A 309 14.77 -5.01 9.53
N GLN A 310 13.97 -4.70 10.56
CA GLN A 310 13.68 -5.64 11.64
C GLN A 310 12.59 -6.65 11.25
N PRO A 311 12.62 -7.88 11.80
CA PRO A 311 11.51 -8.80 11.70
C PRO A 311 10.36 -8.39 12.63
N LEU A 312 9.12 -8.68 12.24
CA LEU A 312 7.91 -8.36 13.00
C LEU A 312 7.99 -8.87 14.44
N GLY A 313 8.50 -10.09 14.64
CA GLY A 313 8.62 -10.70 15.97
C GLY A 313 9.45 -9.87 16.94
N ALA A 314 10.49 -9.18 16.46
CA ALA A 314 11.31 -8.29 17.27
C ALA A 314 10.58 -6.96 17.54
N LEU A 315 9.81 -6.47 16.58
CA LEU A 315 9.09 -5.21 16.71
C LEU A 315 7.95 -5.31 17.72
N ILE A 316 7.16 -6.38 17.68
CA ILE A 316 6.01 -6.53 18.59
C ILE A 316 6.40 -6.73 20.07
N GLN A 317 7.68 -6.92 20.37
CA GLN A 317 8.20 -6.88 21.74
C GLN A 317 8.34 -5.44 22.27
N GLN A 318 8.34 -4.45 21.38
CA GLN A 318 8.44 -3.04 21.73
C GLN A 318 7.03 -2.49 22.01
N PRO A 319 6.82 -1.70 23.07
CA PRO A 319 5.50 -1.14 23.38
C PRO A 319 4.88 -0.34 22.22
N ALA A 320 5.71 0.29 21.38
CA ALA A 320 5.26 1.05 20.22
C ALA A 320 4.55 0.19 19.16
N TYR A 321 4.85 -1.11 19.09
CA TYR A 321 4.33 -2.04 18.08
C TYR A 321 3.74 -3.31 18.70
N ALA A 322 3.49 -3.33 20.01
CA ALA A 322 2.90 -4.48 20.68
C ALA A 322 1.57 -4.88 20.04
N LEU A 323 1.43 -6.17 19.75
CA LEU A 323 0.20 -6.73 19.18
C LEU A 323 -0.67 -7.29 20.31
N ASP A 324 -1.76 -6.59 20.64
CA ASP A 324 -2.70 -7.00 21.67
C ASP A 324 -3.59 -8.16 21.16
N PRO A 325 -3.62 -9.34 21.79
CA PRO A 325 -4.53 -10.42 21.42
C PRO A 325 -6.01 -10.00 21.34
N ALA A 326 -6.45 -9.03 22.15
CA ALA A 326 -7.83 -8.55 22.12
C ALA A 326 -8.16 -7.77 20.84
N SER A 327 -7.16 -7.14 20.21
CA SER A 327 -7.32 -6.41 18.93
C SER A 327 -7.62 -7.33 17.74
N LEU A 328 -7.41 -8.64 17.89
CA LEU A 328 -7.72 -9.62 16.84
C LEU A 328 -9.22 -9.91 16.71
N ARG A 329 -10.05 -9.54 17.71
CA ARG A 329 -11.47 -9.87 17.77
C ARG A 329 -12.19 -9.44 16.48
N GLY A 330 -12.92 -10.38 15.87
CA GLY A 330 -13.68 -10.16 14.64
C GLY A 330 -12.85 -10.27 13.36
N LEU A 331 -11.52 -10.26 13.43
CA LEU A 331 -10.65 -10.49 12.27
C LEU A 331 -10.61 -11.98 11.92
N ALA A 332 -10.61 -12.27 10.62
CA ALA A 332 -10.42 -13.63 10.14
C ALA A 332 -8.94 -14.00 10.15
N LEU A 333 -8.58 -15.19 10.63
CA LEU A 333 -7.18 -15.61 10.75
C LEU A 333 -6.43 -15.54 9.42
N ASN A 334 -7.06 -15.94 8.32
CA ASN A 334 -6.48 -15.89 6.98
C ASN A 334 -6.20 -14.46 6.44
N ARG A 335 -6.78 -13.42 7.05
CA ARG A 335 -6.45 -12.02 6.71
C ARG A 335 -5.13 -11.57 7.35
N LEU A 336 -4.64 -12.33 8.33
CA LEU A 336 -3.43 -12.02 9.08
C LEU A 336 -2.20 -12.80 8.56
N ASP A 337 -2.29 -13.44 7.41
CA ASP A 337 -1.21 -14.27 6.83
C ASP A 337 0.12 -13.52 6.64
N HIS A 338 0.07 -12.19 6.55
CA HIS A 338 1.22 -11.30 6.45
C HIS A 338 1.93 -11.05 7.79
N LEU A 339 1.23 -11.23 8.92
CA LEU A 339 1.78 -11.10 10.26
C LEU A 339 2.50 -12.39 10.66
N ARG A 340 3.70 -12.58 10.14
CA ARG A 340 4.59 -13.70 10.50
C ARG A 340 5.77 -13.16 11.29
N GLY A 341 6.22 -13.89 12.31
CA GLY A 341 7.33 -13.42 13.14
C GLY A 341 8.59 -13.06 12.34
N GLY A 342 8.94 -13.87 11.35
CA GLY A 342 10.10 -13.63 10.48
C GLY A 342 9.90 -12.60 9.38
N ALA A 343 8.68 -12.09 9.20
CA ALA A 343 8.37 -11.11 8.17
C ALA A 343 9.15 -9.82 8.40
N SER A 344 9.87 -9.36 7.38
CA SER A 344 10.84 -8.28 7.50
C SER A 344 10.24 -6.95 7.05
N VAL A 345 10.41 -5.90 7.84
CA VAL A 345 10.00 -4.54 7.45
C VAL A 345 10.98 -3.99 6.41
N LEU A 346 10.63 -4.07 5.12
CA LEU A 346 11.47 -3.57 4.03
C LEU A 346 11.16 -2.11 3.67
N ALA A 347 10.03 -1.59 4.14
CA ALA A 347 9.62 -0.21 3.92
C ALA A 347 8.96 0.34 5.19
N THR A 348 9.20 1.61 5.49
CA THR A 348 8.39 2.36 6.44
C THR A 348 7.77 3.57 5.76
N GLN A 349 6.56 3.93 6.19
CA GLN A 349 5.78 5.03 5.64
C GLN A 349 5.05 5.77 6.77
N HIS A 350 4.49 6.92 6.43
CA HIS A 350 3.73 7.76 7.33
C HIS A 350 2.54 8.37 6.59
N GLY A 351 1.61 8.92 7.37
CA GLY A 351 0.55 9.78 6.87
C GLY A 351 1.08 11.09 6.27
N SER A 352 0.18 11.96 5.88
CA SER A 352 0.48 13.31 5.42
C SER A 352 -0.54 14.31 5.96
N TYR A 353 -0.10 15.50 6.31
CA TYR A 353 -0.96 16.65 6.54
C TYR A 353 -0.67 17.76 5.52
N GLY A 354 -1.72 18.45 5.06
CA GLY A 354 -1.65 19.42 3.95
C GLY A 354 -2.42 18.94 2.72
N SER A 355 -1.81 19.02 1.54
CA SER A 355 -2.47 18.62 0.29
C SER A 355 -2.52 17.09 0.15
N SER A 356 -3.54 16.54 -0.48
CA SER A 356 -3.57 15.10 -0.80
C SER A 356 -2.40 14.70 -1.72
N ARG A 357 -1.82 13.53 -1.45
CA ARG A 357 -0.79 12.88 -2.28
C ARG A 357 -1.33 12.27 -3.58
N THR A 358 -2.66 12.20 -3.74
CA THR A 358 -3.33 11.63 -4.91
C THR A 358 -3.58 12.68 -6.01
N ASP A 359 -3.72 12.22 -7.26
CA ASP A 359 -4.09 13.05 -8.42
C ASP A 359 -5.61 13.20 -8.61
N SER A 360 -6.38 12.22 -8.14
CA SER A 360 -7.83 12.26 -7.99
C SER A 360 -8.24 12.15 -6.53
N VAL A 361 -9.45 12.58 -6.20
CA VAL A 361 -10.02 12.45 -4.84
C VAL A 361 -11.17 11.45 -4.80
N LEU A 362 -11.20 10.50 -5.74
CA LEU A 362 -12.23 9.46 -5.80
C LEU A 362 -12.38 8.69 -4.47
N TRP A 363 -11.27 8.55 -3.73
CA TRP A 363 -11.22 7.93 -2.41
C TRP A 363 -12.10 8.65 -1.36
N LEU A 364 -12.36 9.96 -1.49
CA LEU A 364 -13.26 10.71 -0.59
C LEU A 364 -14.71 10.18 -0.64
N TYR A 365 -15.11 9.61 -1.78
CA TYR A 365 -16.45 9.03 -1.97
C TYR A 365 -16.54 7.57 -1.49
N GLN A 366 -15.45 7.04 -0.93
CA GLN A 366 -15.36 5.70 -0.35
C GLN A 366 -15.04 5.75 1.16
N LEU A 367 -15.12 6.94 1.77
CA LEU A 367 -14.87 7.13 3.19
C LEU A 367 -15.84 6.31 4.05
N PRO A 368 -15.36 5.71 5.16
CA PRO A 368 -16.23 5.14 6.20
C PRO A 368 -17.25 6.16 6.73
N ALA A 369 -18.32 5.67 7.34
CA ALA A 369 -19.48 6.50 7.72
C ALA A 369 -19.12 7.69 8.62
N ASP A 370 -18.24 7.49 9.60
CA ASP A 370 -17.77 8.52 10.54
C ASP A 370 -16.96 9.61 9.84
N GLN A 371 -16.02 9.23 8.97
CA GLN A 371 -15.20 10.19 8.21
C GLN A 371 -16.00 10.88 7.10
N ARG A 372 -16.95 10.18 6.48
CA ARG A 372 -17.89 10.74 5.51
C ARG A 372 -18.77 11.81 6.17
N ALA A 373 -19.25 11.59 7.40
CA ALA A 373 -20.02 12.58 8.13
C ALA A 373 -19.22 13.88 8.37
N GLU A 374 -17.90 13.78 8.58
CA GLU A 374 -17.02 14.96 8.63
C GLU A 374 -16.92 15.65 7.25
N PHE A 375 -16.71 14.88 6.19
CA PHE A 375 -16.57 15.36 4.82
C PHE A 375 -17.81 16.11 4.32
N VAL A 376 -19.01 15.63 4.65
CA VAL A 376 -20.30 16.16 4.18
C VAL A 376 -21.05 16.95 5.25
N ARG A 377 -20.36 17.43 6.29
CA ARG A 377 -21.00 18.12 7.43
C ARG A 377 -21.90 19.28 7.01
N ASP A 378 -21.41 20.11 6.09
CA ASP A 378 -22.15 21.24 5.51
C ASP A 378 -21.65 21.53 4.11
N ARG A 379 -22.46 22.24 3.32
CA ARG A 379 -22.18 22.49 1.89
C ARG A 379 -20.89 23.28 1.69
N ASP A 380 -20.59 24.25 2.55
CA ASP A 380 -19.40 25.09 2.38
C ASP A 380 -18.13 24.31 2.73
N SER A 381 -18.17 23.49 3.79
CA SER A 381 -17.09 22.55 4.12
C SER A 381 -16.87 21.54 3.00
N TYR A 382 -17.95 20.95 2.48
CA TYR A 382 -17.89 20.03 1.35
C TYR A 382 -17.16 20.65 0.15
N LEU A 383 -17.62 21.82 -0.33
CA LEU A 383 -17.05 22.50 -1.49
C LEU A 383 -15.58 22.94 -1.29
N ARG A 384 -15.15 23.20 -0.06
CA ARG A 384 -13.73 23.44 0.25
C ARG A 384 -12.90 22.16 0.21
N ASN A 385 -13.50 21.04 0.60
CA ASN A 385 -12.81 19.77 0.83
C ASN A 385 -12.78 18.84 -0.40
N ILE A 386 -13.63 19.06 -1.41
CA ILE A 386 -13.67 18.23 -2.63
C ILE A 386 -12.37 18.23 -3.44
N GLU A 387 -11.44 19.13 -3.16
CA GLU A 387 -10.11 19.12 -3.78
C GLU A 387 -9.03 18.48 -2.89
N ALA A 388 -9.36 18.11 -1.65
CA ALA A 388 -8.45 17.58 -0.64
C ALA A 388 -7.16 18.41 -0.50
N ALA A 389 -7.31 19.75 -0.45
CA ALA A 389 -6.18 20.67 -0.42
C ALA A 389 -5.61 20.90 0.99
N SER A 390 -6.40 20.64 2.03
CA SER A 390 -6.04 20.90 3.43
C SER A 390 -6.63 19.79 4.32
N ILE A 391 -5.96 18.65 4.36
CA ILE A 391 -6.40 17.46 5.09
C ILE A 391 -5.28 16.93 5.98
N TRP A 392 -5.65 16.17 7.00
CA TRP A 392 -4.81 15.10 7.55
C TRP A 392 -5.23 13.79 6.91
N TYR A 393 -4.29 12.92 6.59
CA TYR A 393 -4.54 11.52 6.23
C TYR A 393 -3.44 10.63 6.83
N GLY A 394 -3.79 9.60 7.59
CA GLY A 394 -2.82 8.63 8.10
C GLY A 394 -3.40 7.68 9.15
N GLN A 395 -2.59 6.77 9.68
CA GLN A 395 -3.04 5.82 10.69
C GLN A 395 -2.97 6.39 12.12
N LEU A 396 -3.90 5.97 12.99
CA LEU A 396 -3.85 6.30 14.42
C LEU A 396 -3.01 5.31 15.23
N GLN A 397 -2.66 4.17 14.66
CA GLN A 397 -1.82 3.15 15.27
C GLN A 397 -0.85 2.61 14.22
N ALA A 398 0.28 2.04 14.61
CA ALA A 398 1.19 1.47 13.62
C ALA A 398 0.46 0.34 12.88
N ASN A 399 0.59 0.27 11.56
CA ASN A 399 -0.11 -0.73 10.75
C ASN A 399 0.86 -1.41 9.79
N ALA A 400 0.95 -2.73 9.87
CA ALA A 400 1.80 -3.54 9.00
C ALA A 400 0.99 -4.04 7.81
N GLN A 401 1.51 -3.86 6.61
CA GLN A 401 0.86 -4.25 5.36
C GLN A 401 1.86 -4.95 4.43
N PRO A 402 1.41 -5.84 3.53
CA PRO A 402 2.31 -6.44 2.52
C PRO A 402 2.92 -5.43 1.54
N THR A 403 2.27 -4.28 1.36
CA THR A 403 2.67 -3.23 0.41
C THR A 403 2.46 -1.85 1.02
N ALA A 404 3.27 -0.87 0.66
CA ALA A 404 3.03 0.52 1.04
C ALA A 404 1.88 1.13 0.21
N ASN A 405 1.15 2.07 0.80
CA ASN A 405 0.02 2.76 0.16
C ASN A 405 0.46 3.97 -0.66
N PHE A 406 1.57 4.57 -0.24
CA PHE A 406 2.22 5.70 -0.90
C PHE A 406 3.73 5.43 -0.97
N SER A 407 4.44 6.32 -1.66
CA SER A 407 5.90 6.36 -1.66
C SER A 407 6.47 6.18 -0.23
N PRO A 408 7.22 5.09 0.05
CA PRO A 408 7.79 4.91 1.38
C PRO A 408 8.77 6.01 1.75
N PHE A 409 8.82 6.32 3.04
CA PHE A 409 9.78 7.26 3.60
C PHE A 409 11.16 6.62 3.71
N ALA A 410 11.26 5.37 4.16
CA ALA A 410 12.52 4.66 4.28
C ALA A 410 12.44 3.23 3.75
N LEU A 411 13.54 2.75 3.17
CA LEU A 411 13.65 1.48 2.43
C LEU A 411 14.87 0.68 2.88
N ASP A 412 14.69 -0.60 3.17
CA ASP A 412 15.80 -1.53 3.46
C ASP A 412 16.30 -2.14 2.14
N ASN A 413 17.19 -1.40 1.48
CA ASN A 413 17.82 -1.82 0.24
C ASN A 413 19.10 -2.63 0.48
N SER A 414 19.21 -3.29 1.64
CA SER A 414 20.25 -4.30 1.91
C SER A 414 19.98 -5.63 1.23
N VAL A 415 18.71 -5.89 0.92
CA VAL A 415 18.23 -6.97 0.04
C VAL A 415 17.91 -6.42 -1.35
N LEU A 416 17.83 -7.30 -2.36
CA LEU A 416 17.46 -6.91 -3.72
C LEU A 416 16.04 -6.32 -3.76
N LEU A 417 15.92 -4.99 -3.75
CA LEU A 417 14.66 -4.31 -4.03
C LEU A 417 14.52 -4.15 -5.56
N PRO A 418 13.34 -4.37 -6.15
CA PRO A 418 13.11 -4.24 -7.58
C PRO A 418 13.13 -2.77 -8.02
N CYS A 419 13.40 -2.54 -9.31
CA CYS A 419 13.12 -1.25 -9.94
C CYS A 419 11.62 -0.98 -10.02
N THR A 420 11.28 0.26 -10.37
CA THR A 420 9.96 0.64 -10.88
C THR A 420 10.04 1.14 -12.32
N ASN A 421 8.89 1.38 -12.95
CA ASN A 421 8.83 2.00 -14.26
C ASN A 421 9.37 3.45 -14.17
N PRO A 422 10.37 3.84 -14.96
CA PRO A 422 10.91 5.20 -14.95
C PRO A 422 9.89 6.29 -15.31
N HIS A 423 8.80 5.92 -15.99
CA HIS A 423 7.80 6.84 -16.51
C HIS A 423 6.36 6.51 -16.08
N GLY A 424 5.53 7.56 -16.02
CA GLY A 424 4.11 7.49 -15.66
C GLY A 424 3.88 7.52 -14.15
N ARG A 425 2.76 8.08 -13.71
CA ARG A 425 2.40 8.06 -12.28
C ARG A 425 1.99 6.65 -11.83
N GLY A 426 2.10 6.40 -10.53
CA GLY A 426 1.82 5.10 -9.92
C GLY A 426 3.06 4.21 -9.87
N GLU A 427 4.24 4.81 -10.04
CA GLU A 427 5.52 4.12 -9.93
C GLU A 427 5.77 3.59 -8.51
N ASP A 428 5.26 4.27 -7.49
CA ASP A 428 5.35 3.86 -6.09
C ASP A 428 4.45 2.66 -5.75
N ALA A 429 3.24 2.64 -6.30
CA ALA A 429 2.34 1.49 -6.25
C ALA A 429 2.96 0.27 -6.95
N LEU A 430 3.51 0.45 -8.16
CA LEU A 430 4.19 -0.62 -8.88
C LEU A 430 5.40 -1.14 -8.10
N PHE A 431 6.26 -0.25 -7.60
CA PHE A 431 7.42 -0.61 -6.77
C PHE A 431 6.99 -1.46 -5.57
N SER A 432 6.03 -0.98 -4.79
CA SER A 432 5.60 -1.64 -3.55
C SER A 432 5.04 -3.04 -3.81
N ASN A 433 4.32 -3.24 -4.92
CA ASN A 433 3.81 -4.56 -5.28
C ASN A 433 4.90 -5.47 -5.85
N LEU A 434 5.89 -4.93 -6.56
CA LEU A 434 7.05 -5.70 -6.98
C LEU A 434 7.92 -6.11 -5.79
N VAL A 435 8.00 -5.31 -4.71
CA VAL A 435 8.67 -5.71 -3.47
C VAL A 435 7.98 -6.93 -2.87
N SER A 436 6.66 -6.94 -2.76
CA SER A 436 5.90 -8.11 -2.28
C SER A 436 6.06 -9.34 -3.22
N LEU A 437 6.16 -9.09 -4.54
CA LEU A 437 6.48 -10.12 -5.52
C LEU A 437 7.90 -10.68 -5.39
N CYS A 438 8.87 -9.88 -4.97
CA CYS A 438 10.24 -10.32 -4.76
C CYS A 438 10.41 -10.99 -3.39
N HIS A 439 9.73 -10.47 -2.37
CA HIS A 439 9.87 -10.86 -0.97
C HIS A 439 8.49 -11.14 -0.36
N ALA A 440 8.11 -12.42 -0.30
CA ALA A 440 6.76 -12.84 0.09
C ALA A 440 6.42 -12.47 1.54
N ASP A 441 7.43 -12.45 2.41
CA ASP A 441 7.32 -12.08 3.82
C ASP A 441 7.77 -10.64 4.08
N ALA A 442 7.77 -9.77 3.07
CA ALA A 442 8.04 -8.35 3.27
C ALA A 442 6.85 -7.61 3.87
N LEU A 443 7.15 -6.67 4.76
CA LEU A 443 6.20 -5.73 5.33
C LEU A 443 6.58 -4.30 4.97
N ALA A 444 5.56 -3.50 4.70
CA ALA A 444 5.57 -2.06 4.81
C ALA A 444 4.89 -1.68 6.13
N LEU A 445 5.59 -0.93 6.98
CA LEU A 445 5.07 -0.44 8.26
C LEU A 445 4.68 1.03 8.15
N GLU A 446 3.39 1.34 8.29
CA GLU A 446 2.92 2.71 8.43
C GLU A 446 2.94 3.10 9.92
N LEU A 447 3.68 4.16 10.25
CA LEU A 447 3.76 4.67 11.62
C LEU A 447 2.64 5.69 11.85
N PRO A 448 2.14 5.84 13.10
CA PRO A 448 1.08 6.79 13.45
C PRO A 448 1.64 8.21 13.61
N VAL A 449 2.28 8.68 12.55
CA VAL A 449 2.84 10.02 12.38
C VAL A 449 2.56 10.46 10.94
N ALA A 450 2.68 11.74 10.68
CA ALA A 450 2.47 12.31 9.36
C ALA A 450 3.52 13.38 9.06
N ILE A 451 3.88 13.50 7.78
CA ILE A 451 4.73 14.57 7.27
C ILE A 451 3.88 15.69 6.68
N GLY A 452 4.37 16.93 6.70
CA GLY A 452 3.74 17.99 5.94
C GLY A 452 3.92 17.75 4.44
N HIS A 453 2.88 17.94 3.65
CA HIS A 453 2.92 17.80 2.19
C HIS A 453 2.25 19.01 1.54
N VAL A 454 3.06 19.89 0.93
CA VAL A 454 2.64 21.22 0.48
C VAL A 454 2.98 21.44 -0.98
N GLN A 455 1.94 21.59 -1.79
CA GLN A 455 2.04 21.89 -3.21
C GLN A 455 2.24 23.40 -3.44
N GLU A 456 3.12 23.79 -4.37
CA GLU A 456 3.33 25.19 -4.77
C GLU A 456 2.07 25.84 -5.34
N THR A 457 1.20 25.02 -5.95
CA THR A 457 -0.07 25.43 -6.52
C THR A 457 -1.18 24.47 -6.09
N GLN A 458 -2.39 25.02 -5.91
CA GLN A 458 -3.56 24.22 -5.62
C GLN A 458 -3.94 23.36 -6.84
N ARG A 459 -3.92 22.04 -6.68
CA ARG A 459 -4.34 21.10 -7.72
C ARG A 459 -5.87 21.03 -7.77
N LYS A 460 -6.45 21.18 -8.96
CA LYS A 460 -7.85 20.83 -9.24
C LYS A 460 -7.95 19.35 -9.61
N ARG A 461 -8.47 18.54 -8.69
CA ARG A 461 -8.63 17.09 -8.77
C ARG A 461 -10.06 16.68 -9.15
N SER A 462 -11.04 17.55 -8.92
CA SER A 462 -12.45 17.30 -9.28
C SER A 462 -12.65 16.90 -10.75
N PRO A 463 -12.01 17.52 -11.78
CA PRO A 463 -12.25 17.12 -13.17
C PRO A 463 -11.85 15.66 -13.46
N LEU A 464 -10.74 15.19 -12.87
CA LEU A 464 -10.32 13.80 -12.99
C LEU A 464 -11.22 12.85 -12.18
N THR A 465 -11.74 13.32 -11.05
CA THR A 465 -12.61 12.52 -10.17
C THR A 465 -13.97 12.24 -10.80
N PHE A 466 -14.54 13.23 -11.48
CA PHE A 466 -15.84 13.11 -12.15
C PHE A 466 -15.78 12.54 -13.57
N ALA A 467 -14.57 12.34 -14.11
CA ALA A 467 -14.37 11.64 -15.37
C ALA A 467 -14.45 10.12 -15.19
N ALA A 468 -14.60 9.40 -16.30
CA ALA A 468 -14.50 7.94 -16.29
C ALA A 468 -13.12 7.49 -15.79
N HIS A 469 -13.09 6.56 -14.84
CA HIS A 469 -11.87 6.05 -14.26
C HIS A 469 -11.02 5.37 -15.34
N THR A 470 -9.79 5.86 -15.49
CA THR A 470 -8.87 5.47 -16.56
C THR A 470 -7.46 5.33 -15.97
N PRO A 471 -7.12 4.17 -15.37
CA PRO A 471 -5.83 3.96 -14.75
C PRO A 471 -4.70 4.05 -15.75
N LYS A 472 -3.54 4.47 -15.25
CA LYS A 472 -2.29 4.51 -16.01
C LYS A 472 -1.67 3.12 -16.11
N PHE A 473 -0.70 2.97 -17.02
CA PHE A 473 0.00 1.71 -17.24
C PHE A 473 0.58 1.09 -15.95
N ASN A 474 1.16 1.88 -15.05
CA ASN A 474 1.74 1.36 -13.81
C ASN A 474 0.69 0.74 -12.88
N TYR A 475 -0.53 1.29 -12.82
CA TYR A 475 -1.65 0.69 -12.06
C TYR A 475 -2.16 -0.58 -12.74
N PHE A 476 -2.29 -0.57 -14.06
CA PHE A 476 -2.66 -1.78 -14.82
C PHE A 476 -1.70 -2.95 -14.56
N VAL A 477 -0.39 -2.70 -14.61
CA VAL A 477 0.63 -3.72 -14.30
C VAL A 477 0.61 -4.09 -12.82
N THR A 478 0.37 -3.14 -11.92
CA THR A 478 0.23 -3.41 -10.47
C THR A 478 -0.90 -4.40 -10.19
N ASP A 479 -2.07 -4.19 -10.80
CA ASP A 479 -3.23 -5.06 -10.64
C ASP A 479 -2.96 -6.45 -11.24
N PHE A 480 -2.19 -6.51 -12.33
CA PHE A 480 -1.70 -7.76 -12.89
C PHE A 480 -0.77 -8.50 -11.91
N VAL A 481 0.23 -7.82 -11.35
CA VAL A 481 1.17 -8.39 -10.35
C VAL A 481 0.41 -9.00 -9.18
N ARG A 482 -0.55 -8.26 -8.62
CA ARG A 482 -1.37 -8.73 -7.47
C ARG A 482 -2.08 -10.06 -7.74
N ARG A 483 -2.53 -10.29 -8.98
CA ARG A 483 -3.20 -11.55 -9.38
C ARG A 483 -2.22 -12.73 -9.50
N GLN A 484 -0.94 -12.47 -9.76
CA GLN A 484 0.09 -13.51 -9.92
C GLN A 484 0.78 -13.89 -8.61
N LEU A 485 0.80 -13.02 -7.59
CA LEU A 485 1.49 -13.25 -6.31
C LEU A 485 1.27 -14.64 -5.70
N PRO A 486 0.03 -15.19 -5.64
CA PRO A 486 -0.22 -16.49 -5.00
C PRO A 486 0.42 -17.69 -5.72
N GLN A 487 0.95 -17.50 -6.93
CA GLN A 487 1.45 -18.59 -7.78
C GLN A 487 2.98 -18.78 -7.68
N LEU A 488 3.69 -17.87 -6.99
CA LEU A 488 5.15 -17.86 -6.95
C LEU A 488 5.69 -18.51 -5.67
N ASN A 489 6.49 -19.57 -5.82
CA ASN A 489 7.05 -20.35 -4.71
C ASN A 489 8.56 -20.21 -4.50
N SER A 490 9.30 -19.59 -5.43
CA SER A 490 10.76 -19.42 -5.28
C SER A 490 11.07 -18.49 -4.10
N SER A 491 12.11 -18.82 -3.32
CA SER A 491 12.67 -17.96 -2.28
C SER A 491 13.71 -16.96 -2.80
N ASP A 492 14.13 -17.10 -4.07
CA ASP A 492 15.09 -16.19 -4.71
C ASP A 492 14.34 -14.98 -5.33
N PRO A 493 14.56 -13.75 -4.82
CA PRO A 493 13.91 -12.55 -5.35
C PRO A 493 14.15 -12.34 -6.85
N ALA A 494 15.33 -12.67 -7.36
CA ALA A 494 15.67 -12.51 -8.77
C ALA A 494 14.90 -13.49 -9.66
N GLN A 495 14.67 -14.73 -9.19
CA GLN A 495 13.85 -15.70 -9.90
C GLN A 495 12.38 -15.30 -9.95
N ARG A 496 11.82 -14.81 -8.83
CA ARG A 496 10.44 -14.31 -8.79
C ARG A 496 10.27 -13.12 -9.75
N LEU A 497 11.22 -12.18 -9.75
CA LEU A 497 11.25 -11.08 -10.71
C LEU A 497 11.37 -11.59 -12.16
N GLY A 498 12.14 -12.66 -12.40
CA GLY A 498 12.22 -13.32 -13.70
C GLY A 498 10.89 -13.88 -14.21
N VAL A 499 10.03 -14.41 -13.33
CA VAL A 499 8.67 -14.84 -13.71
C VAL A 499 7.82 -13.64 -14.12
N PHE A 500 7.93 -12.52 -13.40
CA PHE A 500 7.25 -11.29 -13.79
C PHE A 500 7.72 -10.78 -15.16
N VAL A 501 9.03 -10.83 -15.44
CA VAL A 501 9.60 -10.51 -16.76
C VAL A 501 9.00 -11.42 -17.85
N ALA A 502 8.87 -12.72 -17.60
CA ALA A 502 8.26 -13.64 -18.56
C ALA A 502 6.80 -13.27 -18.87
N HIS A 503 6.02 -12.85 -17.87
CA HIS A 503 4.65 -12.36 -18.09
C HIS A 503 4.59 -11.05 -18.88
N LEU A 504 5.51 -10.12 -18.63
CA LEU A 504 5.57 -8.89 -19.43
C LEU A 504 5.94 -9.18 -20.89
N HIS A 505 6.83 -10.15 -21.14
CA HIS A 505 7.13 -10.61 -22.49
C HIS A 505 5.92 -11.28 -23.17
N ASP A 506 5.15 -12.09 -22.44
CA ASP A 506 3.89 -12.66 -22.96
C ASP A 506 2.89 -11.54 -23.33
N MET A 507 2.71 -10.57 -22.44
CA MET A 507 1.86 -9.39 -22.68
C MET A 507 2.34 -8.60 -23.91
N ALA A 508 3.64 -8.36 -24.05
CA ALA A 508 4.23 -7.69 -25.21
C ALA A 508 4.08 -8.51 -26.50
N GLY A 509 4.19 -9.84 -26.40
CA GLY A 509 4.05 -10.79 -27.51
C GLY A 509 2.61 -11.00 -27.98
N SER A 510 1.62 -10.48 -27.25
CA SER A 510 0.20 -10.62 -27.62
C SER A 510 -0.12 -10.06 -29.01
N SER A 511 -1.03 -10.73 -29.71
CA SER A 511 -1.61 -10.20 -30.96
C SER A 511 -2.35 -8.90 -30.70
N GLU A 512 -2.54 -8.05 -31.72
CA GLU A 512 -3.30 -6.79 -31.58
C GLU A 512 -4.68 -7.03 -30.95
N ARG A 513 -5.41 -8.04 -31.44
CA ARG A 513 -6.70 -8.45 -30.89
C ARG A 513 -6.59 -8.86 -29.41
N GLY A 514 -5.55 -9.63 -29.05
CA GLY A 514 -5.33 -10.07 -27.67
C GLY A 514 -5.05 -8.90 -26.72
N ALA A 515 -4.16 -7.98 -27.11
CA ALA A 515 -3.84 -6.78 -26.36
C ALA A 515 -5.09 -5.90 -26.13
N VAL A 516 -5.87 -5.66 -27.19
CA VAL A 516 -7.11 -4.87 -27.11
C VAL A 516 -8.12 -5.53 -26.18
N GLN A 517 -8.31 -6.85 -26.29
CA GLN A 517 -9.22 -7.60 -25.44
C GLN A 517 -8.80 -7.52 -23.96
N GLN A 518 -7.52 -7.70 -23.67
CA GLN A 518 -6.98 -7.60 -22.31
C GLN A 518 -7.23 -6.22 -21.69
N LEU A 519 -7.01 -5.15 -22.45
CA LEU A 519 -7.27 -3.78 -22.00
C LEU A 519 -8.77 -3.52 -21.79
N LYS A 520 -9.63 -4.03 -22.67
CA LYS A 520 -11.11 -3.93 -22.52
C LYS A 520 -11.57 -4.64 -21.26
N GLU A 521 -11.13 -5.87 -21.03
CA GLU A 521 -11.46 -6.66 -19.84
C GLU A 521 -11.00 -5.96 -18.56
N TYR A 522 -9.78 -5.43 -18.56
CA TYR A 522 -9.26 -4.67 -17.44
C TYR A 522 -10.12 -3.44 -17.13
N LEU A 523 -10.36 -2.59 -18.13
CA LEU A 523 -11.14 -1.36 -17.97
C LEU A 523 -12.59 -1.66 -17.57
N ALA A 524 -13.17 -2.74 -18.09
CA ALA A 524 -14.50 -3.19 -17.71
C ALA A 524 -14.57 -3.65 -16.25
N TYR A 525 -13.58 -4.42 -15.82
CA TYR A 525 -13.47 -4.91 -14.45
C TYR A 525 -13.37 -3.75 -13.44
N ILE A 526 -12.38 -2.86 -13.58
CA ILE A 526 -12.13 -1.78 -12.63
C ILE A 526 -13.30 -0.79 -12.53
N ARG A 527 -14.02 -0.53 -13.64
CA ARG A 527 -15.13 0.42 -13.67
C ARG A 527 -16.38 -0.20 -13.05
N SER A 528 -16.65 -1.47 -13.34
CA SER A 528 -17.74 -2.22 -12.72
C SER A 528 -17.53 -2.31 -11.20
N ASP A 529 -16.33 -2.68 -10.76
CA ASP A 529 -15.94 -2.77 -9.35
C ASP A 529 -16.02 -1.42 -8.63
N LEU A 530 -15.61 -0.32 -9.29
CA LEU A 530 -15.81 1.03 -8.76
C LEU A 530 -17.29 1.40 -8.61
N ILE A 531 -18.10 1.12 -9.63
CA ILE A 531 -19.55 1.40 -9.62
C ILE A 531 -20.21 0.62 -8.48
N GLU A 532 -19.93 -0.67 -8.34
CA GLU A 532 -20.48 -1.51 -7.27
C GLU A 532 -20.14 -0.94 -5.89
N ARG A 533 -18.88 -0.59 -5.64
CA ARG A 533 -18.48 0.06 -4.37
C ARG A 533 -19.23 1.36 -4.12
N LEU A 534 -19.35 2.22 -5.13
CA LEU A 534 -20.04 3.51 -4.97
C LEU A 534 -21.55 3.33 -4.78
N GLN A 535 -22.16 2.34 -5.42
CA GLN A 535 -23.56 1.97 -5.20
C GLN A 535 -23.78 1.51 -3.76
N HIS A 536 -22.93 0.61 -3.25
CA HIS A 536 -22.99 0.19 -1.84
C HIS A 536 -22.81 1.37 -0.88
N GLN A 537 -21.87 2.29 -1.15
CA GLN A 537 -21.71 3.50 -0.34
C GLN A 537 -22.94 4.42 -0.41
N TYR A 538 -23.52 4.58 -1.58
CA TYR A 538 -24.72 5.38 -1.79
C TYR A 538 -25.92 4.82 -1.02
N ASP A 539 -26.16 3.51 -1.13
CA ASP A 539 -27.27 2.83 -0.47
C ASP A 539 -27.12 2.81 1.06
N ALA A 540 -25.89 2.70 1.55
CA ALA A 540 -25.59 2.75 2.98
C ALA A 540 -25.70 4.16 3.59
N ALA A 541 -25.61 5.22 2.78
CA ALA A 541 -25.57 6.61 3.23
C ALA A 541 -26.94 7.31 3.09
N THR A 542 -27.96 6.79 3.76
CA THR A 542 -29.35 7.26 3.66
C THR A 542 -29.58 8.70 4.12
N ASP A 543 -28.67 9.23 4.95
CA ASP A 543 -28.67 10.58 5.51
C ASP A 543 -27.70 11.54 4.80
N ALA A 544 -26.97 11.06 3.79
CA ALA A 544 -25.99 11.91 3.10
C ALA A 544 -26.67 13.07 2.35
N PRO A 545 -26.10 14.29 2.36
CA PRO A 545 -26.68 15.44 1.68
C PRO A 545 -26.79 15.29 0.16
N ILE A 546 -27.76 15.99 -0.44
CA ILE A 546 -28.06 15.93 -1.89
C ILE A 546 -26.84 16.27 -2.76
N TYR A 547 -25.96 17.17 -2.31
CA TYR A 547 -24.76 17.55 -3.06
C TYR A 547 -23.75 16.41 -3.16
N TRP A 548 -23.54 15.63 -2.09
CA TRP A 548 -22.67 14.45 -2.13
C TRP A 548 -23.30 13.35 -2.98
N GLN A 549 -24.61 13.12 -2.81
CA GLN A 549 -25.36 12.14 -3.60
C GLN A 549 -25.30 12.45 -5.11
N ALA A 550 -25.41 13.73 -5.49
CA ALA A 550 -25.31 14.15 -6.89
C ALA A 550 -23.93 13.85 -7.49
N ASP A 551 -22.87 14.07 -6.71
CA ASP A 551 -21.50 13.81 -7.12
C ASP A 551 -21.23 12.30 -7.23
N VAL A 552 -21.69 11.48 -6.29
CA VAL A 552 -21.60 10.01 -6.39
C VAL A 552 -22.33 9.49 -7.63
N ARG A 553 -23.55 9.97 -7.88
CA ARG A 553 -24.31 9.62 -9.10
C ARG A 553 -23.55 10.03 -10.36
N SER A 554 -22.95 11.21 -10.38
CA SER A 554 -22.18 11.70 -11.53
C SER A 554 -20.97 10.80 -11.81
N ILE A 555 -20.27 10.34 -10.77
CA ILE A 555 -19.14 9.39 -10.91
C ILE A 555 -19.64 8.03 -11.43
N ILE A 556 -20.72 7.49 -10.87
CA ILE A 556 -21.34 6.23 -11.34
C ILE A 556 -21.74 6.34 -12.81
N GLU A 557 -22.42 7.42 -13.20
CA GLU A 557 -22.86 7.66 -14.57
C GLU A 557 -21.70 7.80 -15.55
N ALA A 558 -20.63 8.54 -15.19
CA ALA A 558 -19.46 8.70 -16.04
C ALA A 558 -18.79 7.35 -16.34
N ASN A 559 -18.66 6.50 -15.32
CA ASN A 559 -18.08 5.16 -15.46
C ASN A 559 -19.02 4.20 -16.20
N GLY A 560 -20.34 4.26 -15.93
CA GLY A 560 -21.34 3.45 -16.62
C GLY A 560 -21.42 3.76 -18.12
N LYS A 561 -21.39 5.05 -18.50
CA LYS A 561 -21.31 5.47 -19.90
C LYS A 561 -20.05 4.94 -20.58
N ALA A 562 -18.91 4.96 -19.88
CA ALA A 562 -17.65 4.46 -20.41
C ALA A 562 -17.59 2.92 -20.55
N LEU A 563 -18.42 2.16 -19.83
CA LEU A 563 -18.53 0.70 -19.97
C LEU A 563 -19.24 0.28 -21.26
N ILE A 564 -20.27 1.03 -21.66
CA ILE A 564 -21.06 0.74 -22.86
C ILE A 564 -20.55 1.48 -24.11
N ALA A 565 -19.62 2.41 -23.94
CA ALA A 565 -19.00 3.13 -25.04
C ALA A 565 -18.13 2.18 -25.87
N ASN A 566 -18.34 2.18 -27.19
CA ASN A 566 -17.47 1.45 -28.13
C ASN A 566 -16.20 2.27 -28.46
N ALA A 567 -15.49 2.71 -27.41
CA ALA A 567 -14.25 3.48 -27.51
C ALA A 567 -13.02 2.56 -27.42
N ALA A 568 -11.89 3.01 -27.96
CA ALA A 568 -10.62 2.30 -27.80
C ALA A 568 -10.26 2.16 -26.29
N PRO A 569 -9.73 1.01 -25.85
CA PRO A 569 -9.49 0.71 -24.44
C PRO A 569 -8.19 1.38 -23.95
N ARG A 570 -8.18 2.71 -23.96
CA ARG A 570 -7.03 3.55 -23.67
C ARG A 570 -6.75 3.62 -22.17
N LEU A 571 -5.50 3.44 -21.77
CA LEU A 571 -5.03 3.71 -20.39
C LEU A 571 -4.70 5.21 -20.20
N GLY A 572 -4.61 5.63 -18.93
CA GLY A 572 -4.22 6.99 -18.55
C GLY A 572 -2.82 7.34 -19.05
N ASP A 573 -2.60 8.63 -19.31
CA ASP A 573 -1.39 9.22 -19.91
C ASP A 573 -1.06 8.79 -21.35
N TRP A 574 -1.86 7.93 -21.99
CA TRP A 574 -1.75 7.68 -23.41
C TRP A 574 -2.41 8.82 -24.21
N PRO A 575 -1.93 9.14 -25.43
CA PRO A 575 -2.47 10.25 -26.21
C PRO A 575 -3.99 10.13 -26.43
N GLU A 576 -4.69 11.26 -26.42
CA GLU A 576 -6.12 11.27 -26.71
C GLU A 576 -6.39 10.88 -28.18
N GLY A 577 -7.55 10.26 -28.44
CA GLY A 577 -7.95 9.89 -29.80
C GLY A 577 -7.20 8.72 -30.44
N VAL A 578 -6.33 8.02 -29.70
CA VAL A 578 -5.68 6.79 -30.19
C VAL A 578 -6.71 5.69 -30.46
N ASP A 579 -6.50 4.95 -31.55
CA ASP A 579 -7.31 3.80 -31.91
C ASP A 579 -6.88 2.52 -31.16
N GLU A 580 -7.59 1.42 -31.39
CA GLU A 580 -7.31 0.13 -30.76
C GLU A 580 -5.91 -0.41 -31.13
N ALA A 581 -5.49 -0.23 -32.39
CA ALA A 581 -4.17 -0.64 -32.86
C ALA A 581 -3.04 0.14 -32.17
N ALA A 582 -3.21 1.45 -31.97
CA ALA A 582 -2.29 2.28 -31.21
C ALA A 582 -2.25 1.89 -29.73
N CYS A 583 -3.39 1.57 -29.11
CA CYS A 583 -3.43 1.04 -27.74
C CYS A 583 -2.63 -0.26 -27.60
N ALA A 584 -2.77 -1.19 -28.55
CA ALA A 584 -2.00 -2.43 -28.57
C ALA A 584 -0.48 -2.19 -28.73
N ARG A 585 -0.08 -1.25 -29.60
CA ARG A 585 1.33 -0.86 -29.75
C ARG A 585 1.90 -0.25 -28.46
N LEU A 586 1.17 0.66 -27.83
CA LEU A 586 1.58 1.32 -26.57
C LEU A 586 1.71 0.32 -25.42
N LEU A 587 0.81 -0.67 -25.34
CA LEU A 587 0.89 -1.76 -24.37
C LEU A 587 2.16 -2.58 -24.60
N ARG A 588 2.40 -3.02 -25.84
CA ARG A 588 3.57 -3.81 -26.20
C ARG A 588 4.87 -3.08 -25.89
N GLU A 589 4.96 -1.81 -26.27
CA GLU A 589 6.15 -0.98 -26.05
C GLU A 589 6.46 -0.84 -24.56
N GLN A 590 5.47 -0.45 -23.74
CA GLN A 590 5.68 -0.24 -22.31
C GLN A 590 5.95 -1.54 -21.56
N ALA A 591 5.28 -2.64 -21.93
CA ALA A 591 5.55 -3.97 -21.37
C ALA A 591 6.98 -4.43 -21.71
N THR A 592 7.43 -4.21 -22.95
CA THR A 592 8.80 -4.54 -23.38
C THR A 592 9.84 -3.74 -22.59
N GLN A 593 9.65 -2.42 -22.49
CA GLN A 593 10.58 -1.54 -21.77
C GLN A 593 10.70 -1.91 -20.28
N LEU A 594 9.57 -2.20 -19.62
CA LEU A 594 9.58 -2.63 -18.23
C LEU A 594 10.21 -4.02 -18.07
N ALA A 595 9.94 -4.95 -18.99
CA ALA A 595 10.53 -6.29 -18.98
C ALA A 595 12.07 -6.23 -19.08
N GLU A 596 12.59 -5.45 -20.03
CA GLU A 596 14.02 -5.27 -20.23
C GLU A 596 14.70 -4.68 -19.00
N LEU A 597 14.07 -3.69 -18.35
CA LEU A 597 14.58 -3.11 -17.11
C LEU A 597 14.59 -4.13 -15.96
N CYS A 598 13.45 -4.79 -15.72
CA CYS A 598 13.35 -5.80 -14.66
C CYS A 598 14.30 -6.98 -14.88
N ALA A 599 14.54 -7.39 -16.12
CA ALA A 599 15.48 -8.45 -16.47
C ALA A 599 16.93 -8.06 -16.16
N ALA A 600 17.32 -6.82 -16.47
CA ALA A 600 18.66 -6.30 -16.23
C ALA A 600 18.92 -5.95 -14.75
N TRP A 601 17.85 -5.71 -13.98
CA TRP A 601 17.93 -5.12 -12.65
C TRP A 601 18.78 -5.89 -11.63
N PRO A 602 18.67 -7.23 -11.49
CA PRO A 602 19.49 -7.96 -10.51
C PRO A 602 20.99 -7.78 -10.74
N ALA A 603 21.44 -7.74 -12.00
CA ALA A 603 22.84 -7.51 -12.33
C ALA A 603 23.29 -6.08 -12.00
N LEU A 604 22.47 -5.08 -12.36
CA LEU A 604 22.73 -3.68 -12.03
C LEU A 604 22.81 -3.45 -10.51
N TRP A 605 21.85 -4.01 -9.76
CA TRP A 605 21.78 -3.87 -8.31
C TRP A 605 22.97 -4.56 -7.63
N ASN A 606 23.33 -5.78 -8.05
CA ASN A 606 24.49 -6.48 -7.49
C ASN A 606 25.79 -5.72 -7.72
N HIS A 607 26.01 -5.21 -8.93
CA HIS A 607 27.17 -4.37 -9.20
C HIS A 607 27.17 -3.11 -8.33
N ALA A 608 26.02 -2.44 -8.20
CA ALA A 608 25.89 -1.24 -7.38
C ALA A 608 26.16 -1.52 -5.89
N ARG A 609 25.68 -2.66 -5.37
CA ARG A 609 25.95 -3.15 -4.02
C ARG A 609 27.44 -3.36 -3.79
N GLU A 610 28.15 -3.99 -4.73
CA GLU A 610 29.60 -4.22 -4.66
C GLU A 610 30.40 -2.92 -4.66
N GLN A 611 29.94 -1.90 -5.40
CA GLN A 611 30.57 -0.58 -5.37
C GLN A 611 30.33 0.15 -4.05
N GLY A 612 29.18 -0.06 -3.41
CA GLY A 612 28.84 0.56 -2.14
C GLY A 612 28.96 2.08 -2.19
N GLU A 613 29.61 2.68 -1.19
CA GLU A 613 29.79 4.14 -1.09
C GLU A 613 30.61 4.75 -2.25
N ARG A 614 31.45 3.95 -2.93
CA ARG A 614 32.26 4.42 -4.07
C ARG A 614 31.38 4.89 -5.23
N LEU A 615 30.14 4.40 -5.31
CA LEU A 615 29.21 4.83 -6.34
C LEU A 615 28.81 6.29 -6.14
N LEU A 616 28.51 6.70 -4.90
CA LEU A 616 28.21 8.09 -4.52
C LEU A 616 29.45 9.00 -4.53
N GLY A 617 30.59 8.50 -4.06
CA GLY A 617 31.83 9.30 -3.97
C GLY A 617 32.47 9.63 -5.33
N ALA A 618 31.99 9.03 -6.41
CA ALA A 618 32.52 9.21 -7.76
C ALA A 618 31.66 10.13 -8.64
N VAL A 619 30.67 10.78 -8.05
CA VAL A 619 29.78 11.74 -8.72
C VAL A 619 30.36 13.15 -8.61
#